data_AF-A0A4Z0A1A7-F1
#
_entry.id   AF-A0A4Z0A1A7-F1
#
_cell.length_a   1.000
_cell.length_b   1.000
_cell.length_c   1.000
_cell.angle_alpha   90.00
_cell.angle_beta   90.00
_cell.angle_gamma   90.00
#
_symmetry.space_group_name_H-M   'P 1'
#
loop_
_entity.id
_entity.type
_entity.pdbx_description
1 polymer ?
#
loop_
_entity_poly.entity_id
_entity_poly.type
_entity_poly.pdbx_seq_one_letter_code
_entity_poly.pdbx_strand_id
1 'polypeptide(L)'
;MSRGGRGGGRGGFGGGGRGGFGAGSLPPMGLTFADIQAMSREPSALYPPMEPLPLLTEYSEEEKRIAELQLGFEDRLRNSAFYIIETTKTDELERYSDKYRPSAATRPKLKESDFNKDFFPPELFESFFHPKRKRRGVVKKIDGKKLNLDALGEETEEAKKEEEERSDVGSQAAEEDYDVEEEYDNDYAENYFDPGEEENLDDLEGGGGDVDVGLVFVSAHHFDHPEVPTHLFMFCSLLPLLLLAVPATVSACEGECIVGITDTFLGNYSTHVGSIFDKIGQQIVQKLVPQHSGDAATFVQPLRSAYDNTSYNSMETAIFPSYFHGKCLDKNGVEPAGCPNPDCPIVCGTPGSLVHFYPTLRFLAYNQTAYILRELTRPGSDSYQRVEAQVVKAGSGPARMVRRYMRPGVDSEEAYLARRAKSVQSGLRQIMDGIPKMLLDGCGGQASDGQDALPKCSWEDAMKAYILTFP
;
A
#
# COMPACT_ATOMS: atom_id res chain seq x y z
N MET A 1 23.45 -41.62 -62.51
CA MET A 1 24.44 -42.70 -62.75
C MET A 1 25.79 -42.07 -63.04
N SER A 2 26.80 -42.27 -62.18
CA SER A 2 28.18 -42.59 -62.56
C SER A 2 29.12 -42.41 -61.37
N ARG A 3 29.83 -43.50 -61.07
CA ARG A 3 30.81 -43.68 -60.01
C ARG A 3 32.18 -43.17 -60.46
N GLY A 4 32.98 -42.69 -59.51
CA GLY A 4 34.44 -42.52 -59.61
C GLY A 4 34.90 -41.55 -58.52
N GLY A 5 35.93 -41.79 -57.71
CA GLY A 5 36.97 -42.79 -57.77
C GLY A 5 37.72 -42.92 -56.44
N ARG A 6 38.53 -43.98 -56.38
CA ARG A 6 39.41 -44.44 -55.30
C ARG A 6 40.69 -43.62 -55.18
N GLY A 7 41.29 -43.69 -53.99
CA GLY A 7 42.74 -43.62 -53.74
C GLY A 7 43.11 -42.40 -52.88
N GLY A 8 43.86 -42.49 -51.78
CA GLY A 8 44.72 -43.52 -51.23
C GLY A 8 45.96 -42.82 -50.62
N GLY A 9 46.31 -43.12 -49.37
CA GLY A 9 47.55 -42.66 -48.72
C GLY A 9 47.41 -42.65 -47.20
N ARG A 10 47.73 -43.75 -46.48
CA ARG A 10 49.05 -44.18 -45.95
C ARG A 10 49.66 -43.23 -44.89
N GLY A 11 49.80 -43.79 -43.68
CA GLY A 11 50.83 -43.48 -42.68
C GLY A 11 50.56 -42.19 -41.89
N GLY A 12 50.39 -42.18 -40.56
CA GLY A 12 50.99 -43.03 -39.54
C GLY A 12 52.35 -42.46 -39.13
N PHE A 13 52.36 -41.48 -38.22
CA PHE A 13 53.43 -41.08 -37.28
C PHE A 13 52.73 -40.09 -36.32
N GLY A 14 52.52 -40.34 -35.04
CA GLY A 14 53.60 -40.61 -34.08
C GLY A 14 54.14 -39.27 -33.58
N GLY A 15 53.40 -38.57 -32.73
CA GLY A 15 53.82 -37.30 -32.14
C GLY A 15 52.92 -36.94 -30.96
N GLY A 16 53.28 -37.38 -29.77
CA GLY A 16 52.60 -37.03 -28.53
C GLY A 16 52.54 -35.51 -28.34
N GLY A 17 51.33 -34.99 -28.30
CA GLY A 17 51.02 -33.62 -27.89
C GLY A 17 49.90 -33.68 -26.86
N ARG A 18 50.28 -33.55 -25.59
CA ARG A 18 49.40 -33.37 -24.44
C ARG A 18 48.32 -32.33 -24.76
N GLY A 19 47.06 -32.68 -24.47
CA GLY A 19 45.94 -31.74 -24.59
C GLY A 19 44.59 -32.44 -24.56
N GLY A 20 44.38 -33.35 -23.60
CA GLY A 20 43.04 -33.81 -23.28
C GLY A 20 42.23 -32.61 -22.81
N PHE A 21 41.35 -32.10 -23.66
CA PHE A 21 40.34 -31.12 -23.29
C PHE A 21 39.38 -31.82 -22.33
N GLY A 22 39.72 -31.73 -21.05
CA GLY A 22 38.89 -32.20 -19.95
C GLY A 22 37.59 -31.41 -19.88
N ALA A 23 36.49 -32.12 -19.63
CA ALA A 23 35.39 -31.85 -18.69
C ALA A 23 35.01 -30.39 -18.31
N GLY A 24 35.23 -29.40 -19.18
CA GLY A 24 35.06 -27.98 -18.86
C GLY A 24 34.44 -27.13 -19.96
N SER A 25 33.94 -27.72 -21.06
CA SER A 25 33.22 -27.00 -22.11
C SER A 25 31.77 -27.48 -22.26
N LEU A 26 31.09 -27.78 -21.16
CA LEU A 26 29.64 -27.68 -21.16
C LEU A 26 29.33 -26.36 -20.48
N PRO A 27 28.59 -25.45 -21.14
CA PRO A 27 28.21 -24.24 -20.46
C PRO A 27 27.34 -24.59 -19.24
N PRO A 28 27.42 -23.78 -18.17
CA PRO A 28 26.67 -24.05 -16.96
C PRO A 28 25.17 -24.10 -17.30
N MET A 29 24.46 -25.03 -16.67
CA MET A 29 23.01 -25.27 -16.82
C MET A 29 22.55 -26.15 -18.00
N GLY A 30 23.42 -27.02 -18.55
CA GLY A 30 22.98 -28.09 -19.48
C GLY A 30 22.45 -27.62 -20.84
N LEU A 31 22.62 -26.34 -21.15
CA LEU A 31 22.34 -25.76 -22.47
C LEU A 31 23.43 -26.15 -23.46
N THR A 32 23.09 -26.28 -24.74
CA THR A 32 24.13 -26.42 -25.77
C THR A 32 24.74 -25.04 -26.07
N PHE A 33 25.96 -25.00 -26.62
CA PHE A 33 26.54 -23.73 -27.08
C PHE A 33 25.70 -23.06 -28.18
N ALA A 34 24.93 -23.84 -28.95
CA ALA A 34 23.99 -23.32 -29.92
C ALA A 34 22.82 -22.60 -29.22
N ASP A 35 22.30 -23.15 -28.12
CA ASP A 35 21.20 -22.54 -27.34
C ASP A 35 21.64 -21.21 -26.71
N ILE A 36 22.88 -21.14 -26.21
CA ILE A 36 23.42 -19.90 -25.61
C ILE A 36 23.68 -18.82 -26.66
N GLN A 37 24.04 -19.21 -27.88
CA GLN A 37 24.14 -18.27 -29.00
C GLN A 37 22.75 -17.86 -29.52
N ALA A 38 21.73 -18.70 -29.33
CA ALA A 38 20.34 -18.42 -29.68
C ALA A 38 19.58 -17.60 -28.61
N MET A 39 20.12 -17.45 -27.40
CA MET A 39 19.55 -16.54 -26.40
C MET A 39 19.62 -15.10 -26.90
N SER A 40 18.46 -14.42 -26.92
CA SER A 40 18.35 -13.03 -27.34
C SER A 40 19.22 -12.14 -26.44
N ARG A 41 20.20 -11.47 -27.04
CA ARG A 41 21.04 -10.45 -26.38
C ARG A 41 20.41 -9.06 -26.41
N GLU A 42 19.28 -8.92 -27.10
CA GLU A 42 18.53 -7.69 -27.16
C GLU A 42 17.83 -7.45 -25.81
N PRO A 43 17.88 -6.23 -25.26
CA PRO A 43 17.11 -5.91 -24.08
C PRO A 43 15.63 -6.16 -24.40
N SER A 44 14.89 -6.75 -23.44
CA SER A 44 13.44 -6.86 -23.57
C SER A 44 12.85 -5.48 -23.88
N ALA A 45 11.86 -5.44 -24.78
CA ALA A 45 11.16 -4.19 -25.08
C ALA A 45 10.67 -3.55 -23.78
N LEU A 46 10.78 -2.22 -23.67
CA LEU A 46 10.31 -1.44 -22.50
C LEU A 46 8.81 -1.71 -22.21
N TYR A 47 8.05 -2.04 -23.25
CA TYR A 47 6.65 -2.44 -23.18
C TYR A 47 6.47 -3.78 -23.92
N PRO A 48 6.53 -4.91 -23.20
CA PRO A 48 6.21 -6.22 -23.77
C PRO A 48 4.76 -6.21 -24.27
N PRO A 49 4.46 -6.82 -25.44
CA PRO A 49 3.09 -6.92 -25.93
C PRO A 49 2.25 -7.74 -24.94
N MET A 50 1.19 -7.13 -24.39
CA MET A 50 0.24 -7.82 -23.51
C MET A 50 -0.84 -8.50 -24.36
N GLU A 51 -0.84 -9.83 -24.38
CA GLU A 51 -1.88 -10.63 -25.01
C GLU A 51 -2.56 -11.55 -23.97
N PRO A 52 -3.89 -11.47 -23.78
CA PRO A 52 -4.86 -10.60 -24.45
C PRO A 52 -4.87 -9.17 -23.87
N LEU A 53 -5.15 -8.19 -24.73
CA LEU A 53 -5.48 -6.84 -24.27
C LEU A 53 -6.77 -6.89 -23.43
N PRO A 54 -6.86 -6.13 -22.33
CA PRO A 54 -8.10 -6.03 -21.57
C PRO A 54 -9.22 -5.53 -22.48
N LEU A 55 -10.32 -6.28 -22.54
CA LEU A 55 -11.50 -5.90 -23.31
C LEU A 55 -12.28 -4.85 -22.54
N LEU A 56 -12.49 -3.67 -23.15
CA LEU A 56 -13.38 -2.64 -22.61
C LEU A 56 -14.83 -3.09 -22.84
N THR A 57 -15.39 -3.80 -21.86
CA THR A 57 -16.82 -4.13 -21.86
C THR A 57 -17.64 -2.92 -21.44
N GLU A 58 -18.87 -2.83 -21.94
CA GLU A 58 -19.81 -1.82 -21.46
C GLU A 58 -20.11 -2.02 -19.96
N TYR A 59 -20.20 -0.92 -19.22
CA TYR A 59 -20.48 -0.97 -17.79
C TYR A 59 -21.88 -1.53 -17.52
N SER A 60 -21.95 -2.51 -16.63
CA SER A 60 -23.21 -2.97 -16.05
C SER A 60 -23.85 -1.86 -15.19
N GLU A 61 -25.17 -1.96 -14.95
CA GLU A 61 -25.88 -0.99 -14.10
C GLU A 61 -25.34 -0.97 -12.66
N GLU A 62 -24.89 -2.13 -12.15
CA GLU A 62 -24.27 -2.23 -10.83
C GLU A 62 -22.93 -1.48 -10.79
N GLU A 63 -22.09 -1.63 -11.82
CA GLU A 63 -20.81 -0.93 -11.92
C GLU A 63 -20.98 0.59 -12.08
N LYS A 64 -21.98 1.03 -12.86
CA LYS A 64 -22.33 2.46 -12.97
C LYS A 64 -22.68 3.06 -11.62
N ARG A 65 -23.50 2.35 -10.83
CA ARG A 65 -23.87 2.79 -9.48
C ARG A 65 -22.66 2.85 -8.54
N ILE A 66 -21.74 1.88 -8.64
CA ILE A 66 -20.50 1.89 -7.85
C ILE A 66 -19.63 3.09 -8.24
N ALA A 67 -19.48 3.36 -9.54
CA ALA A 67 -18.71 4.49 -10.04
C ALA A 67 -19.30 5.83 -9.58
N GLU A 68 -20.63 6.00 -9.65
CA GLU A 68 -21.31 7.19 -9.12
C GLU A 68 -21.06 7.39 -7.62
N LEU A 69 -21.08 6.32 -6.83
CA LEU A 69 -20.77 6.39 -5.40
C LEU A 69 -19.31 6.75 -5.12
N GLN A 70 -18.37 6.24 -5.93
CA GLN A 70 -16.95 6.55 -5.81
C GLN A 70 -16.68 8.02 -6.16
N LEU A 71 -17.22 8.51 -7.27
CA LEU A 71 -17.11 9.92 -7.67
C LEU A 71 -17.77 10.84 -6.63
N GLY A 72 -18.97 10.49 -6.16
CA GLY A 72 -19.65 11.26 -5.12
C GLY A 72 -18.95 11.21 -3.76
N PHE A 73 -18.15 10.18 -3.49
CA PHE A 73 -17.28 10.13 -2.30
C PHE A 73 -16.06 11.05 -2.47
N GLU A 74 -15.42 11.03 -3.64
CA GLU A 74 -14.30 11.92 -3.96
C GLU A 74 -14.71 13.40 -3.83
N ASP A 75 -15.87 13.77 -4.39
CA ASP A 75 -16.38 15.15 -4.32
C ASP A 75 -16.66 15.58 -2.88
N ARG A 76 -17.24 14.69 -2.06
CA ARG A 76 -17.48 14.98 -0.64
C ARG A 76 -16.18 15.12 0.14
N LEU A 77 -15.17 14.31 -0.14
CA LEU A 77 -13.87 14.43 0.50
C LEU A 77 -13.18 15.75 0.11
N ARG A 78 -13.13 16.09 -1.19
CA ARG A 78 -12.49 17.32 -1.69
C ARG A 78 -13.13 18.60 -1.16
N ASN A 79 -14.45 18.57 -0.92
CA ASN A 79 -15.24 19.68 -0.37
C ASN A 79 -15.36 19.66 1.17
N SER A 80 -14.88 18.61 1.82
CA SER A 80 -14.91 18.51 3.28
C SER A 80 -13.95 19.50 3.94
N ALA A 81 -14.20 19.80 5.21
CA ALA A 81 -13.32 20.63 6.03
C ALA A 81 -11.95 19.98 6.32
N PHE A 82 -11.80 18.67 6.03
CA PHE A 82 -10.61 17.88 6.31
C PHE A 82 -9.63 17.80 5.12
N TYR A 83 -10.02 18.31 3.96
CA TYR A 83 -9.14 18.34 2.78
C TYR A 83 -8.16 19.52 2.87
N ILE A 84 -6.90 19.21 3.19
CA ILE A 84 -5.84 20.19 3.36
C ILE A 84 -5.41 20.71 1.98
N ILE A 85 -5.51 22.02 1.79
CA ILE A 85 -4.96 22.72 0.63
C ILE A 85 -3.79 23.57 1.10
N GLU A 86 -2.65 23.40 0.45
CA GLU A 86 -1.52 24.29 0.64
C GLU A 86 -1.90 25.70 0.18
N THR A 87 -1.89 26.65 1.11
CA THR A 87 -2.15 28.06 0.78
C THR A 87 -0.93 28.60 0.05
N THR A 88 -0.93 28.50 -1.27
CA THR A 88 0.07 29.18 -2.10
C THR A 88 -0.25 30.68 -2.07
N LYS A 89 0.70 31.47 -1.56
CA LYS A 89 0.66 32.91 -1.78
C LYS A 89 1.05 33.12 -3.23
N THR A 90 0.16 33.67 -4.04
CA THR A 90 0.49 34.07 -5.40
C THR A 90 1.48 35.24 -5.31
N ASP A 91 2.70 35.05 -5.78
CA ASP A 91 3.69 36.13 -5.99
C ASP A 91 3.33 37.02 -7.20
N GLU A 92 2.19 36.77 -7.84
CA GLU A 92 1.68 37.57 -8.95
C GLU A 92 1.05 38.87 -8.45
N LEU A 93 1.28 39.97 -9.18
CA LEU A 93 0.65 41.28 -8.93
C LEU A 93 -0.88 41.14 -8.90
N GLU A 94 -1.51 41.74 -7.90
CA GLU A 94 -2.97 41.74 -7.75
C GLU A 94 -3.64 42.29 -9.02
N ARG A 95 -4.44 41.45 -9.69
CA ARG A 95 -5.22 41.86 -10.86
C ARG A 95 -6.66 42.12 -10.45
N TYR A 96 -7.31 43.07 -11.13
CA TYR A 96 -8.74 43.36 -10.90
C TYR A 96 -9.64 42.12 -11.08
N SER A 97 -9.22 41.16 -11.92
CA SER A 97 -9.90 39.87 -12.13
C SER A 97 -9.96 38.99 -10.88
N ASP A 98 -9.04 39.16 -9.93
CA ASP A 98 -8.99 38.33 -8.72
C ASP A 98 -10.18 38.59 -7.78
N LYS A 99 -10.82 39.77 -7.91
CA LYS A 99 -12.05 40.13 -7.17
C LYS A 99 -13.22 39.19 -7.46
N TYR A 100 -13.28 38.63 -8.67
CA TYR A 100 -14.35 37.72 -9.11
C TYR A 100 -13.97 36.25 -9.01
N ARG A 101 -12.72 35.94 -8.60
CA ARG A 101 -12.30 34.55 -8.42
C ARG A 101 -12.93 34.03 -7.12
N PRO A 102 -13.66 32.89 -7.14
CA PRO A 102 -14.21 32.32 -5.92
C PRO A 102 -13.05 31.96 -5.00
N SER A 103 -12.88 32.75 -3.94
CA SER A 103 -11.85 32.48 -2.95
C SER A 103 -12.09 31.11 -2.31
N ALA A 104 -11.05 30.46 -1.80
CA ALA A 104 -11.15 29.20 -1.07
C ALA A 104 -12.05 29.26 0.19
N ALA A 105 -12.69 30.41 0.47
CA ALA A 105 -13.57 30.69 1.59
C ALA A 105 -14.96 30.05 1.51
N THR A 106 -15.34 29.41 0.39
CA THR A 106 -16.64 28.72 0.28
C THR A 106 -16.70 27.39 1.05
N ARG A 107 -15.58 26.94 1.63
CA ARG A 107 -15.48 25.66 2.34
C ARG A 107 -15.89 25.78 3.81
N PRO A 108 -16.51 24.73 4.39
CA PRO A 108 -16.81 24.70 5.81
C PRO A 108 -15.51 24.74 6.62
N LYS A 109 -15.45 25.61 7.63
CA LYS A 109 -14.31 25.70 8.56
C LYS A 109 -14.46 24.64 9.66
N LEU A 110 -13.33 24.14 10.14
CA LEU A 110 -13.27 23.26 11.31
C LEU A 110 -13.81 23.97 12.56
N LYS A 111 -14.54 23.22 13.40
CA LYS A 111 -15.10 23.71 14.67
C LYS A 111 -14.25 23.21 15.83
N GLU A 112 -14.03 24.05 16.83
CA GLU A 112 -13.24 23.71 18.01
C GLU A 112 -13.82 22.53 18.82
N SER A 113 -15.15 22.39 18.84
CA SER A 113 -15.87 21.33 19.57
C SER A 113 -15.57 19.91 19.10
N ASP A 114 -15.16 19.76 17.85
CA ASP A 114 -15.00 18.45 17.22
C ASP A 114 -13.59 17.87 17.49
N PHE A 115 -12.73 18.64 18.15
CA PHE A 115 -11.34 18.29 18.44
C PHE A 115 -11.06 18.23 19.94
N ASN A 116 -10.28 17.24 20.37
CA ASN A 116 -9.78 17.15 21.73
C ASN A 116 -8.46 17.92 21.86
N LYS A 117 -8.45 18.96 22.70
CA LYS A 117 -7.32 19.87 22.94
C LYS A 117 -6.05 19.14 23.40
N ASP A 118 -6.19 18.05 24.14
CA ASP A 118 -5.06 17.32 24.73
C ASP A 118 -4.15 16.65 23.68
N PHE A 119 -4.68 16.42 22.46
CA PHE A 119 -3.93 15.78 21.37
C PHE A 119 -3.22 16.75 20.43
N PHE A 120 -3.38 18.07 20.62
CA PHE A 120 -2.75 19.09 19.78
C PHE A 120 -1.74 19.92 20.56
N PRO A 121 -0.58 20.28 19.96
CA PRO A 121 0.30 21.29 20.54
C PRO A 121 -0.49 22.59 20.78
N PRO A 122 -0.40 23.20 21.98
CA PRO A 122 -1.25 24.33 22.36
C PRO A 122 -1.04 25.54 21.43
N GLU A 123 0.18 25.75 20.95
CA GLU A 123 0.52 26.84 20.02
C GLU A 123 -0.23 26.71 18.68
N LEU A 124 -0.35 25.49 18.15
CA LEU A 124 -1.03 25.24 16.88
C LEU A 124 -2.55 25.38 17.04
N PHE A 125 -3.10 24.82 18.12
CA PHE A 125 -4.53 24.87 18.39
C PHE A 125 -5.02 26.32 18.58
N GLU A 126 -4.31 27.09 19.42
CA GLU A 126 -4.64 28.50 19.64
C GLU A 126 -4.41 29.36 18.39
N SER A 127 -3.34 29.14 17.63
CA SER A 127 -3.07 29.92 16.42
C SER A 127 -4.12 29.72 15.32
N PHE A 128 -4.70 28.52 15.22
CA PHE A 128 -5.69 28.17 14.20
C PHE A 128 -7.10 28.64 14.58
N PHE A 129 -7.56 28.36 15.82
CA PHE A 129 -8.92 28.73 16.27
C PHE A 129 -9.01 30.16 16.82
N HIS A 130 -7.91 30.71 17.35
CA HIS A 130 -7.83 32.07 17.91
C HIS A 130 -6.66 32.87 17.31
N PRO A 131 -6.65 33.11 15.98
CA PRO A 131 -5.58 33.87 15.36
C PRO A 131 -5.56 35.30 15.91
N LYS A 132 -4.52 35.65 16.67
CA LYS A 132 -4.29 37.01 17.14
C LYS A 132 -4.10 37.91 15.91
N ARG A 133 -5.08 38.79 15.62
CA ARG A 133 -5.03 39.74 14.49
C ARG A 133 -3.71 40.53 14.58
N LYS A 134 -2.73 40.23 13.72
CA LYS A 134 -1.60 41.14 13.51
C LYS A 134 -2.19 42.45 13.01
N ARG A 135 -2.10 43.52 13.82
CA ARG A 135 -2.40 44.89 13.37
C ARG A 135 -1.64 45.10 12.06
N ARG A 136 -2.35 45.34 10.94
CA ARG A 136 -1.75 45.81 9.70
C ARG A 136 -0.83 46.97 10.08
N GLY A 137 0.45 46.85 9.74
CA GLY A 137 1.43 47.90 10.01
C GLY A 137 0.89 49.22 9.47
N VAL A 138 0.62 50.15 10.37
CA VAL A 138 0.56 51.56 10.02
C VAL A 138 1.93 51.87 9.46
N VAL A 139 2.02 51.94 8.13
CA VAL A 139 3.14 52.59 7.47
C VAL A 139 3.09 54.04 7.97
N LYS A 140 3.88 54.34 9.00
CA LYS A 140 4.17 55.72 9.36
C LYS A 140 4.83 56.33 8.13
N LYS A 141 4.09 57.18 7.41
CA LYS A 141 4.67 58.20 6.54
C LYS A 141 5.71 58.94 7.36
N ILE A 142 6.99 58.73 7.05
CA ILE A 142 8.04 59.65 7.46
C ILE A 142 8.04 60.73 6.40
N ASP A 143 7.42 61.86 6.72
CA ASP A 143 7.61 63.11 6.01
C ASP A 143 9.11 63.45 6.00
N GLY A 144 9.60 63.83 4.82
CA GLY A 144 11.00 64.11 4.58
C GLY A 144 11.54 65.21 5.50
N LYS A 145 12.51 64.85 6.34
CA LYS A 145 13.51 65.79 6.85
C LYS A 145 14.90 65.19 6.68
N LYS A 146 15.76 66.04 6.13
CA LYS A 146 17.12 65.82 5.70
C LYS A 146 17.96 65.14 6.78
N LEU A 147 18.72 64.13 6.38
CA LEU A 147 19.81 63.52 7.14
C LEU A 147 20.84 64.59 7.48
N ASN A 148 21.06 64.86 8.77
CA ASN A 148 22.28 65.48 9.27
C ASN A 148 23.08 64.39 9.98
N LEU A 149 24.27 64.13 9.45
CA LEU A 149 25.15 63.02 9.77
C LEU A 149 26.31 63.54 10.63
N ASP A 150 25.99 64.14 11.79
CA ASP A 150 26.96 64.85 12.65
C ASP A 150 26.52 64.94 14.14
N ALA A 151 25.94 63.87 14.68
CA ALA A 151 25.67 63.78 16.12
C ALA A 151 25.95 62.37 16.64
N LEU A 152 27.25 62.07 16.70
CA LEU A 152 27.84 61.00 17.49
C LEU A 152 27.90 61.50 18.95
N GLY A 153 27.40 60.73 19.92
CA GLY A 153 27.74 60.96 21.33
C GLY A 153 26.73 60.38 22.31
N GLU A 154 27.22 59.42 23.10
CA GLU A 154 26.82 59.11 24.50
C GLU A 154 25.36 58.63 24.67
N GLU A 155 24.96 57.70 25.51
CA GLU A 155 25.52 56.95 26.64
C GLU A 155 24.43 55.87 26.96
N THR A 156 24.78 54.84 27.74
CA THR A 156 23.98 54.15 28.81
C THR A 156 22.43 54.14 28.76
N GLU A 157 21.68 53.20 29.31
CA GLU A 157 21.78 51.92 29.97
C GLU A 157 20.30 51.48 30.18
N GLU A 158 20.10 50.18 30.41
CA GLU A 158 19.14 49.58 31.35
C GLU A 158 17.63 49.92 31.44
N ALA A 159 16.94 48.90 31.98
CA ALA A 159 15.65 48.88 32.66
C ALA A 159 14.39 48.88 31.78
N LYS A 160 13.74 47.73 31.55
CA LYS A 160 12.97 46.87 32.47
C LYS A 160 11.70 47.53 33.04
N LYS A 161 10.65 46.68 33.05
CA LYS A 161 9.41 46.67 33.85
C LYS A 161 8.20 47.38 33.25
N GLU A 162 7.17 46.60 32.90
CA GLU A 162 6.08 46.07 33.76
C GLU A 162 5.10 47.19 34.11
N GLU A 163 3.83 46.98 33.77
CA GLU A 163 2.62 47.16 34.61
C GLU A 163 1.69 48.10 33.80
N GLU A 164 0.37 48.07 33.84
CA GLU A 164 -0.62 47.44 34.70
C GLU A 164 -1.98 47.57 33.97
N GLU A 165 -2.96 46.88 34.52
CA GLU A 165 -4.40 46.91 34.25
C GLU A 165 -5.02 48.30 33.98
N ARG A 166 -6.04 48.36 33.12
CA ARG A 166 -7.39 48.89 33.49
C ARG A 166 -8.44 48.83 32.38
N SER A 167 -9.51 48.10 32.70
CA SER A 167 -10.96 48.42 32.66
C SER A 167 -11.66 49.14 31.48
N ASP A 168 -12.93 48.70 31.33
CA ASP A 168 -14.16 49.46 30.98
C ASP A 168 -14.52 49.58 29.48
N VAL A 169 -15.53 48.88 28.95
CA VAL A 169 -17.02 48.95 29.12
C VAL A 169 -17.71 49.98 28.21
N GLY A 170 -18.62 49.48 27.36
CA GLY A 170 -19.77 50.19 26.76
C GLY A 170 -19.47 51.10 25.55
N SER A 171 -20.33 51.34 24.56
CA SER A 171 -21.72 50.97 24.25
C SER A 171 -22.03 51.43 22.80
N GLN A 172 -23.07 50.83 22.17
CA GLN A 172 -24.00 51.41 21.16
C GLN A 172 -23.43 51.92 19.81
N ALA A 173 -23.81 51.35 18.66
CA ALA A 173 -25.11 51.43 17.95
C ALA A 173 -25.34 52.78 17.23
N ALA A 174 -25.42 52.72 15.90
CA ALA A 174 -26.23 53.61 15.05
C ALA A 174 -26.36 52.98 13.65
N GLU A 175 -27.57 52.56 13.32
CA GLU A 175 -28.09 52.43 11.96
C GLU A 175 -28.40 53.85 11.45
N GLU A 176 -28.11 54.14 10.18
CA GLU A 176 -28.80 55.18 9.43
C GLU A 176 -29.12 54.68 8.02
N ASP A 177 -30.34 54.99 7.65
CA ASP A 177 -31.20 54.53 6.56
C ASP A 177 -31.13 55.56 5.42
N TYR A 178 -30.99 55.12 4.17
CA TYR A 178 -31.08 56.00 2.99
C TYR A 178 -31.86 55.30 1.88
N ASP A 179 -33.16 55.55 1.87
CA ASP A 179 -34.09 55.34 0.76
C ASP A 179 -33.97 56.52 -0.23
N VAL A 180 -33.58 56.22 -1.47
CA VAL A 180 -33.77 57.11 -2.63
C VAL A 180 -34.37 56.27 -3.76
N GLU A 181 -35.69 56.36 -3.89
CA GLU A 181 -36.46 55.99 -5.08
C GLU A 181 -36.11 56.94 -6.23
N GLU A 182 -35.53 56.43 -7.32
CA GLU A 182 -35.64 57.05 -8.65
C GLU A 182 -35.90 55.95 -9.69
N GLU A 183 -37.19 55.80 -9.99
CA GLU A 183 -37.78 55.11 -11.13
C GLU A 183 -37.37 55.84 -12.42
N TYR A 184 -36.47 55.23 -13.19
CA TYR A 184 -36.20 55.61 -14.58
C TYR A 184 -36.50 54.43 -15.48
N ASP A 185 -37.65 54.53 -16.16
CA ASP A 185 -37.95 53.86 -17.42
C ASP A 185 -36.76 54.03 -18.37
N ASN A 186 -35.96 52.97 -18.51
CA ASN A 186 -34.92 52.88 -19.53
C ASN A 186 -35.37 51.83 -20.56
N ASP A 187 -36.19 52.30 -21.48
CA ASP A 187 -36.49 51.83 -22.84
C ASP A 187 -35.25 51.66 -23.75
N TYR A 188 -34.05 51.61 -23.15
CA TYR A 188 -32.75 51.49 -23.81
C TYR A 188 -32.29 50.04 -24.01
N ALA A 189 -32.95 49.06 -23.39
CA ALA A 189 -32.52 47.66 -23.44
C ALA A 189 -33.20 46.82 -24.55
N GLU A 190 -34.30 47.27 -25.15
CA GLU A 190 -35.07 46.47 -26.13
C GLU A 190 -34.77 46.76 -27.61
N ASN A 191 -33.99 47.79 -27.96
CA ASN A 191 -33.77 48.22 -29.36
C ASN A 191 -32.33 48.06 -29.89
N TYR A 192 -31.41 47.39 -29.17
CA TYR A 192 -29.99 47.37 -29.59
C TYR A 192 -29.54 46.11 -30.35
N PHE A 193 -30.38 45.09 -30.52
CA PHE A 193 -30.09 43.97 -31.43
C PHE A 193 -31.36 43.44 -32.11
N ASP A 194 -32.09 44.33 -32.77
CA ASP A 194 -33.04 43.95 -33.82
C ASP A 194 -32.47 44.36 -35.18
N PRO A 195 -31.93 43.43 -35.98
CA PRO A 195 -31.82 43.62 -37.42
C PRO A 195 -33.08 43.04 -38.06
N GLY A 196 -34.18 43.77 -37.99
CA GLY A 196 -35.32 43.56 -38.86
C GLY A 196 -34.99 44.08 -40.25
N GLU A 197 -34.90 43.18 -41.23
CA GLU A 197 -35.48 43.23 -42.60
C GLU A 197 -35.27 41.81 -43.19
N GLU A 198 -36.28 40.95 -43.25
CA GLU A 198 -37.36 40.86 -44.27
C GLU A 198 -36.93 40.26 -45.62
N GLU A 199 -37.71 39.25 -46.03
CA GLU A 199 -37.95 38.75 -47.39
C GLU A 199 -36.93 37.84 -48.12
N ASN A 200 -37.16 36.53 -48.02
CA ASN A 200 -37.81 35.83 -49.14
C ASN A 200 -38.49 34.52 -48.72
N LEU A 201 -39.80 34.54 -48.89
CA LEU A 201 -40.73 33.41 -48.87
C LEU A 201 -40.60 32.58 -50.17
N ASP A 202 -41.01 31.32 -50.04
CA ASP A 202 -41.58 30.45 -51.09
C ASP A 202 -40.67 29.88 -52.19
N ASP A 203 -40.44 28.56 -52.16
CA ASP A 203 -41.09 27.59 -53.07
C ASP A 203 -40.31 26.26 -53.15
N LEU A 204 -40.77 25.21 -52.44
CA LEU A 204 -41.11 23.90 -53.05
C LEU A 204 -41.55 22.87 -52.01
N GLU A 205 -42.87 22.77 -51.95
CA GLU A 205 -43.73 21.65 -51.59
C GLU A 205 -43.35 20.34 -52.35
N GLY A 206 -43.38 19.17 -51.67
CA GLY A 206 -43.43 17.89 -52.38
C GLY A 206 -42.97 16.60 -51.66
N GLY A 207 -43.79 16.08 -50.74
CA GLY A 207 -44.18 14.64 -50.69
C GLY A 207 -43.15 13.51 -50.43
N GLY A 208 -43.23 12.95 -49.21
CA GLY A 208 -43.50 11.52 -48.94
C GLY A 208 -42.49 10.42 -49.33
N GLY A 209 -42.07 9.61 -48.35
CA GLY A 209 -41.66 8.21 -48.58
C GLY A 209 -40.52 7.70 -47.70
N ASP A 210 -40.91 7.09 -46.57
CA ASP A 210 -40.42 5.84 -45.97
C ASP A 210 -38.91 5.47 -45.87
N VAL A 211 -38.65 4.78 -44.75
CA VAL A 211 -37.55 3.88 -44.35
C VAL A 211 -36.16 4.44 -43.96
N ASP A 212 -35.99 4.60 -42.65
CA ASP A 212 -34.73 4.32 -41.93
C ASP A 212 -34.22 2.92 -42.30
N VAL A 213 -32.95 2.79 -42.71
CA VAL A 213 -31.79 2.36 -41.90
C VAL A 213 -30.57 2.30 -42.85
N GLY A 214 -29.53 3.13 -42.64
CA GLY A 214 -28.34 3.03 -43.49
C GLY A 214 -27.22 4.04 -43.23
N LEU A 215 -26.25 3.61 -42.42
CA LEU A 215 -24.80 3.71 -42.67
C LEU A 215 -24.25 5.07 -43.17
N VAL A 216 -23.59 5.84 -42.29
CA VAL A 216 -22.71 6.94 -42.71
C VAL A 216 -21.29 6.71 -42.24
N PHE A 217 -20.44 6.47 -43.24
CA PHE A 217 -18.99 6.60 -43.29
C PHE A 217 -18.60 8.09 -43.12
N VAL A 218 -17.63 8.44 -42.27
CA VAL A 218 -16.80 9.65 -42.48
C VAL A 218 -15.35 9.42 -42.01
N SER A 219 -14.49 9.36 -43.03
CA SER A 219 -13.13 9.87 -43.22
C SER A 219 -12.12 9.99 -42.07
N ALA A 220 -11.00 9.30 -42.31
CA ALA A 220 -9.70 9.49 -41.69
C ALA A 220 -9.03 10.81 -42.13
N HIS A 221 -8.44 11.53 -41.18
CA HIS A 221 -7.49 12.60 -41.44
C HIS A 221 -6.05 12.11 -41.26
N HIS A 222 -5.28 12.24 -42.33
CA HIS A 222 -3.82 12.25 -42.39
C HIS A 222 -3.24 13.30 -41.41
N PHE A 223 -2.17 12.93 -40.71
CA PHE A 223 -1.22 13.92 -40.17
C PHE A 223 0.23 13.42 -40.34
N ASP A 224 1.02 14.32 -40.93
CA ASP A 224 2.38 14.16 -41.42
C ASP A 224 3.44 13.93 -40.32
N HIS A 225 4.46 13.16 -40.68
CA HIS A 225 5.73 13.03 -39.97
C HIS A 225 6.67 14.22 -40.29
N PRO A 226 7.42 14.74 -39.30
CA PRO A 226 8.65 15.47 -39.58
C PRO A 226 9.88 14.55 -39.44
N GLU A 227 10.71 14.56 -40.48
CA GLU A 227 12.05 13.97 -40.53
C GLU A 227 13.02 14.68 -39.57
N VAL A 228 13.94 13.92 -38.95
CA VAL A 228 15.07 14.46 -38.16
C VAL A 228 16.39 13.96 -38.77
N PRO A 229 17.36 14.84 -39.05
CA PRO A 229 18.57 14.48 -39.75
C PRO A 229 19.65 13.92 -38.82
N THR A 230 20.32 12.88 -39.31
CA THR A 230 21.53 12.28 -38.76
C THR A 230 22.77 13.10 -39.14
N HIS A 231 23.51 13.67 -38.18
CA HIS A 231 24.95 13.93 -38.33
C HIS A 231 25.67 14.07 -36.96
N LEU A 232 26.51 13.08 -36.67
CA LEU A 232 27.97 13.24 -36.53
C LEU A 232 28.50 14.27 -35.50
N PHE A 233 28.82 13.83 -34.28
CA PHE A 233 29.93 14.40 -33.49
C PHE A 233 30.62 13.33 -32.63
N MET A 234 31.83 13.01 -33.06
CA MET A 234 32.85 12.21 -32.37
C MET A 234 33.83 13.23 -31.77
N PHE A 235 33.86 13.44 -30.45
CA PHE A 235 35.04 14.00 -29.74
C PHE A 235 34.95 13.77 -28.22
N CYS A 236 35.99 13.10 -27.70
CA CYS A 236 36.70 13.38 -26.45
C CYS A 236 35.97 14.04 -25.27
N SER A 237 35.85 13.33 -24.15
CA SER A 237 36.40 13.84 -22.88
C SER A 237 36.54 12.71 -21.86
N LEU A 238 37.79 12.37 -21.57
CA LEU A 238 38.21 11.66 -20.36
C LEU A 238 37.92 12.55 -19.15
N LEU A 239 36.97 12.15 -18.30
CA LEU A 239 36.76 12.76 -16.99
C LEU A 239 37.05 11.73 -15.89
N PRO A 240 37.83 12.10 -14.86
CA PRO A 240 38.40 11.15 -13.92
C PRO A 240 37.33 10.64 -12.95
N LEU A 241 37.42 9.34 -12.71
CA LEU A 241 36.78 8.55 -11.68
C LEU A 241 37.20 9.06 -10.29
N LEU A 242 36.64 10.19 -9.84
CA LEU A 242 36.80 10.65 -8.46
C LEU A 242 35.69 10.00 -7.61
N LEU A 243 36.00 8.79 -7.14
CA LEU A 243 35.24 8.07 -6.11
C LEU A 243 35.13 8.97 -4.87
N LEU A 244 34.03 9.72 -4.76
CA LEU A 244 33.55 10.23 -3.49
C LEU A 244 33.21 9.00 -2.64
N ALA A 245 34.11 8.64 -1.74
CA ALA A 245 33.81 7.80 -0.58
C ALA A 245 32.85 8.58 0.32
N VAL A 246 31.58 8.64 -0.08
CA VAL A 246 30.51 9.08 0.82
C VAL A 246 30.43 8.00 1.90
N PRO A 247 30.59 8.35 3.19
CA PRO A 247 30.38 7.37 4.25
C PRO A 247 28.99 6.78 4.05
N ALA A 248 28.91 5.46 3.89
CA ALA A 248 27.65 4.75 3.79
C ALA A 248 26.87 5.06 5.07
N THR A 249 25.90 5.96 4.97
CA THR A 249 24.96 6.23 6.03
C THR A 249 24.14 4.96 6.18
N VAL A 250 24.39 4.21 7.25
CA VAL A 250 23.65 2.98 7.56
C VAL A 250 22.20 3.40 7.79
N SER A 251 21.34 3.17 6.80
CA SER A 251 19.91 3.41 6.97
C SER A 251 19.34 2.29 7.84
N ALA A 252 18.43 2.63 8.75
CA ALA A 252 17.63 1.61 9.40
C ALA A 252 16.84 0.82 8.33
N CYS A 253 16.47 -0.43 8.63
CA CYS A 253 15.57 -1.22 7.81
C CYS A 253 14.23 -0.47 7.71
N GLU A 254 14.00 0.16 6.56
CA GLU A 254 12.79 0.93 6.26
C GLU A 254 12.17 0.40 4.96
N GLY A 255 10.83 0.48 4.86
CA GLY A 255 10.09 0.10 3.66
C GLY A 255 10.35 -1.33 3.20
N GLU A 256 11.13 -1.48 2.12
CA GLU A 256 11.42 -2.76 1.46
C GLU A 256 12.06 -3.80 2.39
N CYS A 257 12.93 -3.37 3.29
CA CYS A 257 13.59 -4.28 4.22
C CYS A 257 12.59 -4.89 5.23
N ILE A 258 11.67 -4.08 5.77
CA ILE A 258 10.63 -4.56 6.69
C ILE A 258 9.68 -5.53 5.97
N VAL A 259 9.21 -5.13 4.79
CA VAL A 259 8.28 -5.92 3.96
C VAL A 259 8.94 -7.26 3.58
N GLY A 260 10.15 -7.21 3.01
CA GLY A 260 10.86 -8.38 2.52
C GLY A 260 11.20 -9.38 3.62
N ILE A 261 11.63 -8.91 4.80
CA ILE A 261 11.89 -9.77 5.96
C ILE A 261 10.59 -10.42 6.45
N THR A 262 9.53 -9.64 6.58
CA THR A 262 8.22 -10.13 7.04
C THR A 262 7.67 -11.19 6.10
N ASP A 263 7.64 -10.92 4.79
CA ASP A 263 7.17 -11.86 3.77
C ASP A 263 8.00 -13.14 3.73
N THR A 264 9.32 -13.04 3.89
CA THR A 264 10.19 -14.22 3.91
C THR A 264 9.87 -15.11 5.13
N PHE A 265 9.60 -14.54 6.30
CA PHE A 265 9.12 -15.33 7.45
C PHE A 265 7.77 -15.98 7.19
N LEU A 266 6.80 -15.25 6.64
CA LEU A 266 5.49 -15.81 6.32
C LEU A 266 5.60 -16.95 5.29
N GLY A 267 6.40 -16.76 4.25
CA GLY A 267 6.68 -17.79 3.24
C GLY A 267 7.29 -19.04 3.85
N ASN A 268 8.27 -18.88 4.74
CA ASN A 268 8.90 -19.99 5.45
C ASN A 268 7.93 -20.73 6.38
N TYR A 269 7.10 -20.01 7.14
CA TYR A 269 6.09 -20.61 8.02
C TYR A 269 4.88 -21.20 7.28
N SER A 270 4.61 -20.76 6.04
CA SER A 270 3.44 -21.21 5.26
C SER A 270 3.36 -22.73 5.11
N THR A 271 4.51 -23.40 4.96
CA THR A 271 4.60 -24.86 4.83
C THR A 271 4.19 -25.58 6.12
N HIS A 272 4.68 -25.11 7.27
CA HIS A 272 4.36 -25.66 8.58
C HIS A 272 2.90 -25.41 8.95
N VAL A 273 2.40 -24.19 8.74
CA VAL A 273 1.00 -23.81 8.98
C VAL A 273 0.06 -24.59 8.07
N GLY A 274 0.40 -24.75 6.79
CA GLY A 274 -0.35 -25.58 5.85
C GLY A 274 -0.46 -27.04 6.32
N SER A 275 0.67 -27.64 6.74
CA SER A 275 0.67 -29.01 7.27
C SER A 275 -0.21 -29.18 8.52
N ILE A 276 -0.28 -28.15 9.37
CA ILE A 276 -1.15 -28.14 10.55
C ILE A 276 -2.61 -28.11 10.13
N PHE A 277 -2.99 -27.22 9.19
CA PHE A 277 -4.37 -27.16 8.67
C PHE A 277 -4.79 -28.47 8.00
N ASP A 278 -3.91 -29.11 7.24
CA ASP A 278 -4.19 -30.42 6.63
C ASP A 278 -4.43 -31.49 7.70
N LYS A 279 -3.60 -31.54 8.75
CA LYS A 279 -3.77 -32.47 9.87
C LYS A 279 -5.07 -32.22 10.63
N ILE A 280 -5.43 -30.97 10.88
CA ILE A 280 -6.70 -30.60 11.53
C ILE A 280 -7.87 -31.06 10.67
N GLY A 281 -7.85 -30.76 9.37
CA GLY A 281 -8.88 -31.19 8.42
C GLY A 281 -9.06 -32.71 8.45
N GLN A 282 -7.95 -33.47 8.41
CA GLN A 282 -7.98 -34.92 8.51
C GLN A 282 -8.56 -35.41 9.84
N GLN A 283 -8.20 -34.79 10.97
CA GLN A 283 -8.76 -35.15 12.27
C GLN A 283 -10.25 -34.86 12.37
N ILE A 284 -10.73 -33.76 11.78
CA ILE A 284 -12.15 -33.42 11.71
C ILE A 284 -12.91 -34.50 10.92
N VAL A 285 -12.44 -34.86 9.72
CA VAL A 285 -13.09 -35.88 8.89
C VAL A 285 -13.07 -37.24 9.59
N GLN A 286 -11.93 -37.66 10.13
CA GLN A 286 -11.79 -38.98 10.77
C GLN A 286 -12.61 -39.11 12.06
N LYS A 287 -12.64 -38.08 12.92
CA LYS A 287 -13.24 -38.17 14.26
C LYS A 287 -14.67 -37.66 14.33
N LEU A 288 -15.01 -36.62 13.56
CA LEU A 288 -16.27 -35.89 13.70
C LEU A 288 -17.24 -36.18 12.54
N VAL A 289 -16.71 -36.39 11.33
CA VAL A 289 -17.54 -36.56 10.12
C VAL A 289 -17.07 -37.73 9.24
N PRO A 290 -17.09 -38.98 9.76
CA PRO A 290 -16.52 -40.14 9.04
C PRO A 290 -17.27 -40.52 7.76
N GLN A 291 -18.47 -39.97 7.55
CA GLN A 291 -19.29 -40.21 6.35
C GLN A 291 -19.13 -39.13 5.26
N HIS A 292 -18.29 -38.13 5.49
CA HIS A 292 -18.05 -37.09 4.50
C HIS A 292 -17.14 -37.60 3.39
N SER A 293 -17.55 -37.43 2.14
CA SER A 293 -16.78 -37.82 0.94
C SER A 293 -16.06 -36.66 0.27
N GLY A 294 -16.17 -35.44 0.80
CA GLY A 294 -15.50 -34.26 0.26
C GLY A 294 -14.09 -34.08 0.82
N ASP A 295 -13.41 -33.05 0.31
CA ASP A 295 -12.04 -32.73 0.69
C ASP A 295 -11.98 -32.15 2.12
N ALA A 296 -11.06 -32.69 2.91
CA ALA A 296 -10.82 -32.29 4.30
C ALA A 296 -10.39 -30.81 4.41
N ALA A 297 -9.74 -30.27 3.39
CA ALA A 297 -9.32 -28.87 3.34
C ALA A 297 -10.50 -27.89 3.40
N THR A 298 -11.69 -28.28 2.92
CA THR A 298 -12.87 -27.41 2.87
C THR A 298 -13.31 -26.94 4.25
N PHE A 299 -13.18 -27.79 5.28
CA PHE A 299 -13.56 -27.44 6.66
C PHE A 299 -12.62 -26.44 7.32
N VAL A 300 -11.34 -26.41 6.91
CA VAL A 300 -10.33 -25.52 7.51
C VAL A 300 -10.10 -24.26 6.68
N GLN A 301 -10.72 -24.15 5.50
CA GLN A 301 -10.57 -23.00 4.62
C GLN A 301 -10.88 -21.64 5.29
N PRO A 302 -11.93 -21.50 6.14
CA PRO A 302 -12.17 -20.24 6.84
C PRO A 302 -11.01 -19.84 7.77
N LEU A 303 -10.37 -20.80 8.43
CA LEU A 303 -9.19 -20.55 9.27
C LEU A 303 -7.98 -20.14 8.44
N ARG A 304 -7.74 -20.83 7.32
CA ARG A 304 -6.65 -20.50 6.40
C ARG A 304 -6.77 -19.08 5.87
N SER A 305 -7.95 -18.72 5.35
CA SER A 305 -8.21 -17.36 4.86
C SER A 305 -8.04 -16.29 5.95
N ALA A 306 -8.46 -16.59 7.18
CA ALA A 306 -8.32 -15.64 8.28
C ALA A 306 -6.85 -15.50 8.72
N TYR A 307 -6.08 -16.59 8.68
CA TYR A 307 -4.63 -16.57 8.93
C TYR A 307 -3.92 -15.73 7.87
N ASP A 308 -4.16 -15.99 6.59
CA ASP A 308 -3.50 -15.28 5.49
C ASP A 308 -3.76 -13.76 5.59
N ASN A 309 -5.02 -13.36 5.85
CA ASN A 309 -5.40 -11.96 6.01
C ASN A 309 -4.80 -11.26 7.25
N THR A 310 -4.50 -12.00 8.32
CA THR A 310 -4.05 -11.42 9.60
C THR A 310 -2.53 -11.50 9.76
N SER A 311 -1.90 -12.47 9.11
CA SER A 311 -0.53 -12.90 9.36
C SER A 311 0.50 -11.80 9.09
N TYR A 312 0.35 -11.06 7.98
CA TYR A 312 1.28 -10.01 7.60
C TYR A 312 1.37 -8.89 8.64
N ASN A 313 0.27 -8.16 8.87
CA ASN A 313 0.25 -7.04 9.81
C ASN A 313 0.66 -7.46 11.23
N SER A 314 0.25 -8.66 11.63
CA SER A 314 0.57 -9.21 12.95
C SER A 314 2.04 -9.59 13.08
N MET A 315 2.67 -10.13 12.04
CA MET A 315 4.08 -10.50 12.01
C MET A 315 4.97 -9.25 11.93
N GLU A 316 4.61 -8.32 11.04
CA GLU A 316 5.27 -7.03 10.90
C GLU A 316 5.32 -6.35 12.26
N THR A 317 4.16 -6.10 12.89
CA THR A 317 4.06 -5.41 14.19
C THR A 317 4.83 -6.08 15.32
N ALA A 318 4.87 -7.42 15.35
CA ALA A 318 5.60 -8.18 16.36
C ALA A 318 7.12 -8.07 16.22
N ILE A 319 7.63 -7.93 15.00
CA ILE A 319 9.06 -7.74 14.75
C ILE A 319 9.39 -6.23 14.84
N PHE A 320 8.62 -5.40 14.14
CA PHE A 320 8.77 -3.95 13.97
C PHE A 320 7.44 -3.21 14.23
N PRO A 321 7.36 -2.19 15.11
CA PRO A 321 8.42 -1.60 15.91
C PRO A 321 8.59 -2.27 17.28
N SER A 322 7.92 -3.40 17.54
CA SER A 322 7.80 -3.92 18.92
C SER A 322 9.13 -4.32 19.54
N TYR A 323 10.06 -4.93 18.78
CA TYR A 323 11.36 -5.33 19.30
C TYR A 323 12.50 -4.63 18.56
N PHE A 324 12.47 -4.65 17.23
CA PHE A 324 13.42 -3.92 16.41
C PHE A 324 12.81 -2.59 16.00
N HIS A 325 13.45 -1.50 16.40
CA HIS A 325 12.96 -0.16 16.14
C HIS A 325 14.10 0.82 15.80
N GLY A 326 13.80 1.75 14.90
CA GLY A 326 14.55 2.98 14.67
C GLY A 326 16.06 2.81 14.42
N LYS A 327 16.77 3.93 14.59
CA LYS A 327 18.23 4.01 14.52
C LYS A 327 18.88 3.39 15.75
N CYS A 328 20.10 2.88 15.60
CA CYS A 328 20.86 2.34 16.73
C CYS A 328 21.28 3.47 17.66
N LEU A 329 20.64 3.53 18.83
CA LEU A 329 21.00 4.46 19.88
C LEU A 329 21.50 3.66 21.08
N ASP A 330 22.62 4.10 21.66
CA ASP A 330 23.10 3.55 22.92
C ASP A 330 22.18 3.99 24.09
N LYS A 331 22.50 3.55 25.31
CA LYS A 331 21.77 3.94 26.54
C LYS A 331 21.74 5.46 26.79
N ASN A 332 22.61 6.23 26.12
CA ASN A 332 22.76 7.67 26.26
C ASN A 332 22.12 8.44 25.09
N GLY A 333 21.47 7.75 24.14
CA GLY A 333 20.91 8.37 22.95
C GLY A 333 21.96 8.77 21.90
N VAL A 334 23.18 8.24 22.00
CA VAL A 334 24.27 8.48 21.05
C VAL A 334 24.34 7.33 20.06
N GLU A 335 24.47 7.67 18.78
CA GLU A 335 24.70 6.69 17.72
C GLU A 335 26.11 6.11 17.91
N PRO A 336 26.25 4.82 18.26
CA PRO A 336 27.56 4.21 18.47
C PRO A 336 28.35 4.27 17.16
N ALA A 337 29.66 4.55 17.26
CA ALA A 337 30.53 4.67 16.10
C ALA A 337 30.54 3.34 15.32
N GLY A 338 29.76 3.30 14.23
CA GLY A 338 29.66 2.21 13.28
C GLY A 338 29.47 0.85 13.94
N CYS A 339 28.23 0.41 14.17
CA CYS A 339 27.99 -1.00 14.44
C CYS A 339 28.71 -1.81 13.34
N PRO A 340 29.69 -2.67 13.69
CA PRO A 340 30.51 -3.32 12.68
C PRO A 340 29.62 -4.20 11.84
N ASN A 341 29.54 -3.93 10.54
CA ASN A 341 28.91 -4.84 9.60
C ASN A 341 29.69 -6.17 9.66
N PRO A 342 29.08 -7.32 10.03
CA PRO A 342 27.65 -7.63 10.11
C PRO A 342 27.06 -7.89 11.52
N ASP A 343 27.78 -7.59 12.62
CA ASP A 343 27.40 -7.98 13.98
C ASP A 343 27.19 -6.76 14.89
N CYS A 344 25.93 -6.40 15.16
CA CYS A 344 25.57 -5.24 16.00
C CYS A 344 24.89 -5.71 17.31
N PRO A 345 25.56 -5.59 18.47
CA PRO A 345 25.02 -6.05 19.75
C PRO A 345 23.97 -5.11 20.37
N ILE A 346 23.57 -4.06 19.66
CA ILE A 346 22.56 -3.09 20.10
C ILE A 346 21.27 -3.40 19.36
N VAL A 347 20.16 -3.54 20.10
CA VAL A 347 18.85 -3.81 19.50
C VAL A 347 18.36 -2.55 18.78
N CYS A 348 18.41 -2.60 17.45
CA CYS A 348 17.91 -1.56 16.56
C CYS A 348 17.42 -2.16 15.24
N GLY A 349 16.78 -1.34 14.41
CA GLY A 349 16.26 -1.77 13.12
C GLY A 349 17.32 -2.00 12.04
N THR A 350 18.62 -2.08 12.33
CA THR A 350 19.63 -2.30 11.28
C THR A 350 19.80 -3.79 10.96
N PRO A 351 20.11 -4.17 9.71
CA PRO A 351 20.33 -5.56 9.33
C PRO A 351 21.32 -6.31 10.22
N GLY A 352 22.43 -5.66 10.63
CA GLY A 352 23.42 -6.27 11.53
C GLY A 352 22.88 -6.57 12.94
N SER A 353 21.95 -5.78 13.45
CA SER A 353 21.28 -6.05 14.74
C SER A 353 20.31 -7.24 14.61
N LEU A 354 19.56 -7.31 13.51
CA LEU A 354 18.69 -8.45 13.25
C LEU A 354 19.46 -9.77 13.13
N VAL A 355 20.64 -9.73 12.52
CA VAL A 355 21.54 -10.89 12.40
C VAL A 355 22.12 -11.29 13.75
N HIS A 356 22.56 -10.33 14.57
CA HIS A 356 23.08 -10.59 15.92
C HIS A 356 22.00 -11.24 16.80
N PHE A 357 20.79 -10.67 16.79
CA PHE A 357 19.64 -11.12 17.58
C PHE A 357 18.72 -12.10 16.82
N TYR A 358 19.27 -12.85 15.86
CA TYR A 358 18.48 -13.80 15.08
C TYR A 358 17.70 -14.83 15.91
N PRO A 359 18.25 -15.43 16.99
CA PRO A 359 17.48 -16.35 17.83
C PRO A 359 16.21 -15.71 18.42
N THR A 360 16.31 -14.45 18.84
CA THR A 360 15.18 -13.67 19.34
C THR A 360 14.17 -13.37 18.24
N LEU A 361 14.64 -12.94 17.07
CA LEU A 361 13.81 -12.67 15.90
C LEU A 361 13.04 -13.92 15.44
N ARG A 362 13.68 -15.08 15.40
CA ARG A 362 13.04 -16.37 15.14
C ARG A 362 11.98 -16.70 16.20
N PHE A 363 12.30 -16.49 17.47
CA PHE A 363 11.37 -16.74 18.57
C PHE A 363 10.14 -15.82 18.52
N LEU A 364 10.32 -14.53 18.22
CA LEU A 364 9.23 -13.58 18.01
C LEU A 364 8.31 -14.03 16.88
N ALA A 365 8.87 -14.41 15.72
CA ALA A 365 8.09 -14.89 14.60
C ALA A 365 7.30 -16.16 14.94
N TYR A 366 7.93 -17.12 15.61
CA TYR A 366 7.25 -18.34 16.08
C TYR A 366 6.11 -18.01 17.03
N ASN A 367 6.37 -17.20 18.05
CA ASN A 367 5.40 -16.88 19.09
C ASN A 367 4.20 -16.13 18.48
N GLN A 368 4.46 -15.25 17.52
CA GLN A 368 3.40 -14.52 16.83
C GLN A 368 2.55 -15.45 15.95
N THR A 369 3.15 -16.35 15.18
CA THR A 369 2.39 -17.37 14.45
C THR A 369 1.56 -18.25 15.38
N ALA A 370 2.13 -18.68 16.51
CA ALA A 370 1.42 -19.47 17.51
C ALA A 370 0.25 -18.71 18.14
N TYR A 371 0.44 -17.40 18.41
CA TYR A 371 -0.59 -16.51 18.94
C TYR A 371 -1.76 -16.35 17.96
N ILE A 372 -1.48 -16.06 16.69
CA ILE A 372 -2.52 -15.91 15.67
C ILE A 372 -3.33 -17.20 15.53
N LEU A 373 -2.66 -18.36 15.45
CA LEU A 373 -3.34 -19.64 15.37
C LEU A 373 -4.23 -19.90 16.59
N ARG A 374 -3.76 -19.55 17.80
CA ARG A 374 -4.56 -19.66 19.02
C ARG A 374 -5.79 -18.76 18.99
N GLU A 375 -5.64 -17.51 18.54
CA GLU A 375 -6.75 -16.56 18.54
C GLU A 375 -7.79 -16.92 17.47
N LEU A 376 -7.36 -17.33 16.28
CA LEU A 376 -8.27 -17.80 15.23
C LEU A 376 -9.00 -19.08 15.60
N THR A 377 -8.43 -19.93 16.46
CA THR A 377 -9.01 -21.22 16.85
C THR A 377 -9.74 -21.16 18.19
N ARG A 378 -9.76 -19.98 18.84
CA ARG A 378 -10.46 -19.74 20.09
C ARG A 378 -11.98 -19.86 19.89
N PRO A 379 -12.70 -20.57 20.76
CA PRO A 379 -14.16 -20.63 20.69
C PRO A 379 -14.77 -19.23 20.75
N GLY A 380 -15.58 -18.91 19.74
CA GLY A 380 -16.22 -17.60 19.59
C GLY A 380 -15.57 -16.68 18.56
N SER A 381 -14.35 -16.98 18.05
CA SER A 381 -13.81 -16.25 16.90
C SER A 381 -14.64 -16.49 15.64
N ASP A 382 -14.70 -15.51 14.73
CA ASP A 382 -15.49 -15.60 13.50
C ASP A 382 -15.07 -16.78 12.62
N SER A 383 -13.75 -17.03 12.52
CA SER A 383 -13.21 -18.15 11.77
C SER A 383 -13.56 -19.49 12.42
N TYR A 384 -13.46 -19.61 13.75
CA TYR A 384 -13.88 -20.80 14.48
C TYR A 384 -15.37 -21.08 14.28
N GLN A 385 -16.24 -20.06 14.41
CA GLN A 385 -17.69 -20.22 14.22
C GLN A 385 -18.04 -20.71 12.82
N ARG A 386 -17.35 -20.24 11.78
CA ARG A 386 -17.55 -20.72 10.40
C ARG A 386 -17.16 -22.19 10.25
N VAL A 387 -16.02 -22.60 10.80
CA VAL A 387 -15.61 -24.01 10.80
C VAL A 387 -16.59 -24.86 11.59
N GLU A 388 -16.99 -24.41 12.78
CA GLU A 388 -17.96 -25.11 13.63
C GLU A 388 -19.29 -25.32 12.91
N ALA A 389 -19.84 -24.28 12.28
CA ALA A 389 -21.08 -24.39 11.51
C ALA A 389 -20.98 -25.40 10.37
N GLN A 390 -19.87 -25.41 9.63
CA GLN A 390 -19.63 -26.37 8.55
C GLN A 390 -19.51 -27.81 9.06
N VAL A 391 -18.75 -28.01 10.14
CA VAL A 391 -18.52 -29.33 10.74
C VAL A 391 -19.78 -29.87 11.40
N VAL A 392 -20.55 -29.05 12.12
CA VAL A 392 -21.83 -29.44 12.73
C VAL A 392 -22.86 -29.80 11.65
N LYS A 393 -22.93 -29.00 10.57
CA LYS A 393 -23.82 -29.28 9.43
C LYS A 393 -23.48 -30.63 8.77
N ALA A 394 -22.20 -30.89 8.51
CA ALA A 394 -21.75 -32.14 7.92
C ALA A 394 -21.90 -33.32 8.89
N GLY A 395 -21.58 -33.11 10.16
CA GLY A 395 -21.65 -34.10 11.24
C GLY A 395 -23.07 -34.53 11.60
N SER A 396 -24.08 -33.67 11.40
CA SER A 396 -25.48 -34.00 11.72
C SER A 396 -26.07 -35.07 10.80
N GLY A 397 -25.53 -35.23 9.58
CA GLY A 397 -25.94 -36.23 8.60
C GLY A 397 -27.35 -36.01 8.03
N PRO A 398 -27.74 -36.76 6.98
CA PRO A 398 -29.09 -36.68 6.44
C PRO A 398 -30.12 -37.27 7.42
N ALA A 399 -31.24 -36.56 7.64
CA ALA A 399 -32.32 -36.92 8.57
C ALA A 399 -32.82 -38.38 8.43
N ARG A 400 -32.66 -38.99 7.24
CA ARG A 400 -33.04 -40.39 6.98
C ARG A 400 -32.28 -41.41 7.83
N MET A 401 -31.03 -41.15 8.21
CA MET A 401 -30.28 -42.07 9.09
C MET A 401 -30.70 -41.96 10.56
N VAL A 402 -31.15 -40.78 10.99
CA VAL A 402 -31.55 -40.52 12.37
C VAL A 402 -32.72 -41.43 12.79
N ARG A 403 -33.67 -41.67 11.88
CA ARG A 403 -34.83 -42.54 12.12
C ARG A 403 -34.48 -44.01 12.40
N ARG A 404 -33.32 -44.51 11.99
CA ARG A 404 -32.93 -45.91 12.19
C ARG A 404 -32.34 -46.17 13.59
N TYR A 405 -31.79 -45.15 14.24
CA TYR A 405 -31.15 -45.26 15.55
C TYR A 405 -31.98 -44.66 16.70
N MET A 406 -33.11 -44.01 16.38
CA MET A 406 -34.04 -43.51 17.39
C MET A 406 -34.84 -44.64 18.02
N ARG A 407 -34.83 -44.67 19.36
CA ARG A 407 -35.75 -45.51 20.14
C ARG A 407 -37.14 -44.89 20.05
N PRO A 408 -38.14 -45.58 19.49
CA PRO A 408 -39.49 -45.02 19.37
C PRO A 408 -40.02 -44.59 20.75
N GLY A 409 -40.43 -43.33 20.87
CA GLY A 409 -41.13 -42.81 22.05
C GLY A 409 -40.29 -42.25 23.21
N VAL A 410 -38.96 -42.17 23.10
CA VAL A 410 -38.09 -41.70 24.22
C VAL A 410 -37.43 -40.34 23.96
N ASP A 411 -36.99 -40.06 22.74
CA ASP A 411 -36.30 -38.82 22.41
C ASP A 411 -36.90 -38.16 21.17
N SER A 412 -37.08 -36.84 21.20
CA SER A 412 -37.44 -36.06 20.00
C SER A 412 -36.29 -36.02 19.00
N GLU A 413 -36.61 -35.84 17.72
CA GLU A 413 -35.60 -35.71 16.66
C GLU A 413 -34.60 -34.59 16.96
N GLU A 414 -35.14 -33.48 17.43
CA GLU A 414 -34.40 -32.30 17.86
C GLU A 414 -33.45 -32.57 19.02
N ALA A 415 -33.87 -33.33 20.05
CA ALA A 415 -33.02 -33.64 21.20
C ALA A 415 -31.81 -34.50 20.81
N TYR A 416 -31.98 -35.45 19.88
CA TYR A 416 -30.87 -36.23 19.36
C TYR A 416 -29.89 -35.38 18.54
N LEU A 417 -30.41 -34.56 17.62
CA LEU A 417 -29.57 -33.66 16.81
C LEU A 417 -28.80 -32.68 17.70
N ALA A 418 -29.44 -32.12 18.73
CA ALA A 418 -28.80 -31.24 19.70
C ALA A 418 -27.68 -31.96 20.48
N ARG A 419 -27.90 -33.20 20.94
CA ARG A 419 -26.86 -34.00 21.61
C ARG A 419 -25.68 -34.30 20.68
N ARG A 420 -25.96 -34.65 19.42
CA ARG A 420 -24.93 -34.89 18.41
C ARG A 420 -24.14 -33.64 18.08
N ALA A 421 -24.81 -32.50 17.88
CA ALA A 421 -24.17 -31.21 17.65
C ALA A 421 -23.23 -30.87 18.81
N LYS A 422 -23.67 -30.99 20.07
CA LYS A 422 -22.81 -30.78 21.25
C LYS A 422 -21.59 -31.70 21.27
N SER A 423 -21.75 -32.97 20.91
CA SER A 423 -20.61 -33.91 20.81
C SER A 423 -19.61 -33.50 19.74
N VAL A 424 -20.10 -33.05 18.58
CA VAL A 424 -19.27 -32.57 17.47
C VAL A 424 -18.53 -31.29 17.86
N GLN A 425 -19.21 -30.33 18.49
CA GLN A 425 -18.61 -29.10 19.00
C GLN A 425 -17.52 -29.37 20.05
N SER A 426 -17.78 -30.28 21.00
CA SER A 426 -16.78 -30.68 22.00
C SER A 426 -15.57 -31.34 21.36
N GLY A 427 -15.77 -32.21 20.36
CA GLY A 427 -14.68 -32.85 19.64
C GLY A 427 -13.86 -31.86 18.80
N LEU A 428 -14.53 -30.89 18.17
CA LEU A 428 -13.87 -29.81 17.42
C LEU A 428 -12.99 -28.98 18.35
N ARG A 429 -13.52 -28.56 19.50
CA ARG A 429 -12.76 -27.82 20.51
C ARG A 429 -11.50 -28.57 20.94
N GLN A 430 -11.61 -29.87 21.21
CA GLN A 430 -10.46 -30.69 21.58
C GLN A 430 -9.39 -30.76 20.47
N ILE A 431 -9.79 -30.80 19.20
CA ILE A 431 -8.87 -30.77 18.06
C ILE A 431 -8.17 -29.40 17.99
N MET A 432 -8.93 -28.32 18.10
CA MET A 432 -8.43 -26.94 18.02
C MET A 432 -7.49 -26.59 19.17
N ASP A 433 -7.77 -27.05 20.40
CA ASP A 433 -6.90 -26.88 21.57
C ASP A 433 -5.52 -27.56 21.37
N GLY A 434 -5.41 -28.53 20.46
CA GLY A 434 -4.17 -29.23 20.13
C GLY A 434 -3.23 -28.47 19.18
N ILE A 435 -3.68 -27.39 18.55
CA ILE A 435 -2.94 -26.70 17.48
C ILE A 435 -1.59 -26.12 17.93
N PRO A 436 -1.48 -25.43 19.09
CA PRO A 436 -0.19 -24.91 19.54
C PRO A 436 0.86 -26.03 19.71
N LYS A 437 0.42 -27.22 20.13
CA LYS A 437 1.30 -28.38 20.26
C LYS A 437 1.72 -28.91 18.88
N MET A 438 0.80 -28.96 17.90
CA MET A 438 1.14 -29.39 16.54
C MET A 438 2.17 -28.47 15.87
N LEU A 439 2.10 -27.16 16.13
CA LEU A 439 3.11 -26.19 15.66
C LEU A 439 4.47 -26.44 16.32
N LEU A 440 4.48 -26.59 17.65
CA LEU A 440 5.70 -26.88 18.40
C LEU A 440 6.39 -28.17 17.92
N ASP A 441 5.59 -29.25 17.77
CA ASP A 441 6.06 -30.54 17.27
C ASP A 441 6.57 -30.44 15.82
N GLY A 442 5.91 -29.62 14.99
CA GLY A 442 6.31 -29.33 13.62
C GLY A 442 7.66 -28.62 13.54
N CYS A 443 7.90 -27.65 14.41
CA CYS A 443 9.17 -26.94 14.52
C CYS A 443 10.28 -27.73 15.24
N GLY A 444 9.94 -28.84 15.89
CA GLY A 444 10.89 -29.83 16.39
C GLY A 444 11.69 -29.42 17.63
N GLY A 445 11.17 -28.54 18.50
CA GLY A 445 11.90 -28.07 19.68
C GLY A 445 11.03 -27.42 20.75
N GLN A 446 11.66 -26.83 21.76
CA GLN A 446 10.99 -25.98 22.75
C GLN A 446 10.86 -24.56 22.20
N ALA A 447 9.79 -23.85 22.56
CA ALA A 447 9.62 -22.45 22.23
C ALA A 447 10.44 -21.60 23.20
N SER A 448 11.73 -21.43 22.91
CA SER A 448 12.63 -20.55 23.64
C SER A 448 13.50 -19.72 22.68
N ASP A 449 14.19 -18.73 23.23
CA ASP A 449 15.14 -17.85 22.56
C ASP A 449 16.55 -18.46 22.41
N GLY A 450 16.76 -19.68 22.92
CA GLY A 450 18.04 -20.38 22.78
C GLY A 450 18.36 -20.74 21.33
N GLN A 451 19.64 -20.80 20.97
CA GLN A 451 20.10 -21.11 19.60
C GLN A 451 19.52 -22.44 19.08
N ASP A 452 19.49 -23.47 19.92
CA ASP A 452 19.01 -24.82 19.57
C ASP A 452 17.47 -24.96 19.59
N ALA A 453 16.72 -23.90 19.90
CA ALA A 453 15.26 -23.93 19.87
C ALA A 453 14.72 -24.07 18.43
N LEU A 454 13.59 -24.75 18.25
CA LEU A 454 12.84 -24.79 16.98
C LEU A 454 13.69 -25.10 15.71
N PRO A 455 14.51 -26.17 15.70
CA PRO A 455 15.49 -26.43 14.63
C PRO A 455 14.87 -26.58 13.23
N LYS A 456 13.62 -27.03 13.11
CA LYS A 456 12.93 -27.17 11.81
C LYS A 456 12.24 -25.88 11.34
N CYS A 457 12.16 -24.88 12.21
CA CYS A 457 11.70 -23.53 11.90
C CYS A 457 12.85 -22.53 12.07
N SER A 458 14.09 -23.02 11.93
CA SER A 458 15.30 -22.21 11.88
C SER A 458 15.78 -22.15 10.44
N TRP A 459 15.70 -20.97 9.83
CA TRP A 459 16.26 -20.69 8.51
C TRP A 459 17.47 -19.77 8.64
N GLU A 460 18.24 -19.95 9.72
CA GLU A 460 19.23 -18.99 10.19
C GLU A 460 20.22 -18.56 9.12
N ASP A 461 20.92 -19.50 8.48
CA ASP A 461 21.95 -19.17 7.50
C ASP A 461 21.38 -18.43 6.29
N ALA A 462 20.27 -18.93 5.73
CA ALA A 462 19.61 -18.34 4.57
C ALA A 462 19.01 -16.96 4.89
N MET A 463 18.40 -16.82 6.07
CA MET A 463 17.74 -15.58 6.49
C MET A 463 18.76 -14.52 6.88
N LYS A 464 19.86 -14.89 7.56
CA LYS A 464 20.96 -13.96 7.84
C LYS A 464 21.59 -13.45 6.54
N ALA A 465 21.86 -14.35 5.58
CA ALA A 465 22.37 -13.97 4.28
C ALA A 465 21.40 -13.01 3.55
N TYR A 466 20.10 -13.28 3.59
CA TYR A 466 19.08 -12.42 2.99
C TYR A 466 18.97 -11.05 3.67
N ILE A 467 18.95 -11.00 5.01
CA ILE A 467 18.90 -9.74 5.77
C ILE A 467 20.10 -8.85 5.42
N LEU A 468 21.29 -9.42 5.27
CA LEU A 468 22.50 -8.67 4.89
C LEU A 468 22.52 -8.20 3.42
N THR A 469 21.52 -8.56 2.62
CA THR A 469 21.36 -7.96 1.28
C THR A 469 20.77 -6.56 1.32
N PHE A 470 20.14 -6.18 2.43
CA PHE A 470 19.62 -4.83 2.64
C PHE A 470 20.75 -3.87 3.09
N PRO A 471 20.73 -2.60 2.62
CA PRO A 471 21.80 -1.63 2.83
C PRO A 471 21.95 -1.14 4.27
#